data_AF-A0AAV1CDC8-F1
#
_entry.id   AF-A0AAV1CDC8-F1
#
_cell.length_a   1.000
_cell.length_b   1.000
_cell.length_c   1.000
_cell.angle_alpha   90.00
_cell.angle_beta   90.00
_cell.angle_gamma   90.00
#
_symmetry.space_group_name_H-M   'P 1'
#
loop_
_entity.id
_entity.type
_entity.pdbx_description
1 polymer ?
#
loop_
_entity_poly.entity_id
_entity_poly.type
_entity_poly.pdbx_seq_one_letter_code
_entity_poly.pdbx_strand_id
1 'polypeptide(L)'
;MEASVSLSDFSPVLAHDILQKKLGPRQVAQQFLYCPAPGCEFAVECLGGDERKLEGPGGTGNSKSNEEKIRKLAKQSLDKYIHYYERWIGNHNSRKKALADIEELQTKHLEKLRDIHYCTMSQLQFIKDALVQVAECRRILKWSYAYGYYFPENEPAKNEFFEYIQGEAEMNLERLHGSVEQELSKHSSKEAPPTEFTSYSAKVVDLTKVTRAYFQNLGTALANGLTDGN
;
A
#
# COMPACT_ATOMS: atom_id res chain seq x y z
N MET A 1 -30.83 14.52 28.27
CA MET A 1 -31.30 14.00 26.98
C MET A 1 -30.22 14.32 25.98
N GLU A 2 -29.36 13.33 25.76
CA GLU A 2 -28.23 13.37 24.85
C GLU A 2 -28.74 13.36 23.41
N ALA A 3 -28.23 14.27 22.58
CA ALA A 3 -28.32 14.14 21.14
C ALA A 3 -26.98 13.57 20.67
N SER A 4 -27.00 12.32 20.23
CA SER A 4 -25.92 11.63 19.57
C SER A 4 -25.66 12.27 18.20
N VAL A 5 -24.51 12.93 18.07
CA VAL A 5 -23.96 13.32 16.76
C VAL A 5 -22.87 12.30 16.41
N SER A 6 -23.05 11.66 15.26
CA SER A 6 -22.18 10.63 14.69
C SER A 6 -20.82 11.21 14.30
N LEU A 7 -19.74 10.43 14.48
CA LEU A 7 -18.36 10.73 14.05
C LEU A 7 -18.17 10.79 12.52
N SER A 8 -19.25 10.96 11.75
CA SER A 8 -19.26 11.06 10.29
C SER A 8 -19.04 12.47 9.74
N ASP A 9 -18.98 13.50 10.60
CA ASP A 9 -19.30 14.86 10.15
C ASP A 9 -18.10 15.84 10.09
N PHE A 10 -16.84 15.37 10.13
CA PHE A 10 -15.67 16.26 9.94
C PHE A 10 -14.60 15.70 8.99
N SER A 11 -14.17 16.57 8.06
CA SER A 11 -13.47 16.27 6.81
C SER A 11 -11.99 15.83 6.98
N PRO A 12 -11.53 14.78 6.27
CA PRO A 12 -10.12 14.35 6.18
C PRO A 12 -9.12 15.42 5.70
N VAL A 13 -9.63 16.51 5.11
CA VAL A 13 -8.86 17.61 4.52
C VAL A 13 -8.15 18.48 5.59
N LEU A 14 -8.64 18.54 6.84
CA LEU A 14 -8.02 19.36 7.88
C LEU A 14 -6.85 18.64 8.60
N ALA A 15 -6.89 17.31 8.66
CA ALA A 15 -5.78 16.49 9.16
C ALA A 15 -4.57 16.51 8.21
N HIS A 16 -4.85 16.65 6.90
CA HIS A 16 -3.89 16.86 5.83
C HIS A 16 -3.12 18.18 5.97
N ASP A 17 -3.80 19.29 6.28
CA ASP A 17 -3.17 20.61 6.47
C ASP A 17 -2.26 20.69 7.71
N ILE A 18 -2.54 19.92 8.75
CA ILE A 18 -1.73 19.84 9.98
C ILE A 18 -0.47 18.99 9.74
N LEU A 19 -0.58 17.92 8.95
CA LEU A 19 0.57 17.11 8.51
C LEU A 19 1.48 17.91 7.56
N GLN A 20 0.90 18.69 6.64
CA GLN A 20 1.63 19.60 5.74
C GLN A 20 2.38 20.73 6.47
N LYS A 21 1.83 21.29 7.57
CA LYS A 21 2.49 22.39 8.31
C LYS A 21 3.64 21.93 9.22
N LYS A 22 3.73 20.64 9.56
CA LYS A 22 4.74 20.15 10.52
C LYS A 22 5.78 19.22 9.93
N LEU A 23 5.47 18.44 8.89
CA LEU A 23 6.39 17.41 8.40
C LEU A 23 6.48 17.48 6.87
N GLY A 24 7.66 17.86 6.37
CA GLY A 24 7.91 17.90 4.94
C GLY A 24 7.89 16.50 4.30
N PRO A 25 7.87 16.39 2.95
CA PRO A 25 7.83 15.12 2.23
C PRO A 25 8.91 14.11 2.67
N ARG A 26 10.07 14.62 3.08
CA ARG A 26 11.22 13.86 3.59
C ARG A 26 10.98 13.21 4.97
N GLN A 27 10.20 13.85 5.84
CA GLN A 27 9.87 13.32 7.16
C GLN A 27 8.74 12.28 7.09
N VAL A 28 7.79 12.47 6.17
CA VAL A 28 6.78 11.45 5.84
C VAL A 28 7.47 10.18 5.29
N ALA A 29 8.50 10.34 4.43
CA ALA A 29 9.32 9.24 3.94
C ALA A 29 10.08 8.46 5.03
N GLN A 30 10.70 9.17 5.98
CA GLN A 30 11.40 8.55 7.11
C GLN A 30 10.45 7.77 8.05
N GLN A 31 9.23 8.24 8.24
CA GLN A 31 8.22 7.55 9.06
C GLN A 31 7.70 6.26 8.40
N PHE A 32 7.82 6.10 7.07
CA PHE A 32 7.49 4.86 6.35
C PHE A 32 8.46 3.70 6.62
N LEU A 33 9.74 4.00 6.91
CA LEU A 33 10.77 2.98 7.12
C LEU A 33 10.81 2.43 8.56
N TYR A 34 10.32 3.18 9.56
CA TYR A 34 10.39 2.74 10.95
C TYR A 34 9.25 3.36 11.78
N CYS A 35 8.23 2.56 12.11
CA CYS A 35 7.32 2.85 13.22
C CYS A 35 7.79 2.00 14.42
N PRO A 36 8.41 2.58 15.48
CA PRO A 36 9.08 1.80 16.53
C PRO A 36 8.14 1.09 17.52
N ALA A 37 6.82 1.29 17.46
CA ALA A 37 5.92 0.86 18.52
C ALA A 37 5.26 -0.51 18.21
N PRO A 38 5.36 -1.51 19.11
CA PRO A 38 4.59 -2.73 18.99
C PRO A 38 3.12 -2.44 19.31
N GLY A 39 2.22 -2.57 18.31
CA GLY A 39 0.77 -2.45 18.48
C GLY A 39 0.08 -1.22 17.86
N CYS A 40 0.75 -0.41 17.05
CA CYS A 40 0.08 0.73 16.38
C CYS A 40 -0.83 0.26 15.22
N GLU A 41 -2.11 0.05 15.50
CA GLU A 41 -3.14 -0.14 14.46
C GLU A 41 -3.73 1.18 13.94
N PHE A 42 -3.61 2.31 14.65
CA PHE A 42 -4.13 3.60 14.21
C PHE A 42 -3.27 4.78 14.67
N ALA A 43 -2.91 5.68 13.75
CA ALA A 43 -2.20 6.93 14.05
C ALA A 43 -3.14 8.12 14.37
N VAL A 44 -4.46 7.90 14.34
CA VAL A 44 -5.46 8.99 14.35
C VAL A 44 -5.95 9.36 15.77
N GLU A 45 -5.60 8.59 16.80
CA GLU A 45 -6.26 8.68 18.11
C GLU A 45 -5.62 9.66 19.12
N CYS A 46 -4.51 10.32 18.79
CA CYS A 46 -3.72 11.04 19.81
C CYS A 46 -3.93 12.56 19.92
N LEU A 47 -4.67 13.25 19.06
CA LEU A 47 -4.54 14.72 18.98
C LEU A 47 -5.88 15.44 18.83
N GLY A 48 -6.70 15.38 19.89
CA GLY A 48 -7.80 16.33 20.08
C GLY A 48 -7.31 17.67 20.63
N GLY A 49 -7.73 18.78 20.02
CA GLY A 49 -7.44 20.13 20.53
C GLY A 49 -7.86 21.29 19.61
N ASP A 50 -9.07 21.80 19.90
CA ASP A 50 -9.61 23.18 19.84
C ASP A 50 -9.52 24.09 18.59
N GLU A 51 -10.63 24.81 18.39
CA GLU A 51 -11.05 25.64 17.27
C GLU A 51 -10.42 27.05 17.25
N ARG A 52 -10.29 27.65 16.04
CA ARG A 52 -11.01 28.89 15.68
C ARG A 52 -10.62 29.46 14.30
N LYS A 53 -11.69 29.84 13.58
CA LYS A 53 -11.90 30.97 12.64
C LYS A 53 -11.15 30.96 11.31
N LEU A 54 -11.93 31.18 10.23
CA LEU A 54 -11.80 32.36 9.35
C LEU A 54 -13.01 32.46 8.40
N GLU A 55 -13.84 33.50 8.62
CA GLU A 55 -14.75 34.05 7.61
C GLU A 55 -14.07 35.22 6.90
N GLY A 56 -14.38 35.45 5.63
CA GLY A 56 -14.07 36.69 4.91
C GLY A 56 -14.57 36.72 3.46
N PRO A 57 -14.92 37.89 2.88
CA PRO A 57 -16.14 38.03 2.08
C PRO A 57 -15.96 38.34 0.58
N GLY A 58 -16.99 37.94 -0.19
CA GLY A 58 -17.63 38.57 -1.35
C GLY A 58 -16.83 39.38 -2.40
N GLY A 59 -16.98 38.97 -3.68
CA GLY A 59 -16.67 39.81 -4.85
C GLY A 59 -17.30 39.27 -6.15
N THR A 60 -18.33 39.94 -6.66
CA THR A 60 -19.07 39.61 -7.89
C THR A 60 -18.40 40.20 -9.13
N GLY A 61 -18.11 39.39 -10.14
CA GLY A 61 -17.64 39.92 -11.42
C GLY A 61 -16.98 38.98 -12.42
N ASN A 62 -17.16 37.65 -12.33
CA ASN A 62 -16.86 36.69 -13.42
C ASN A 62 -17.58 35.34 -13.17
N SER A 63 -18.81 35.40 -12.62
CA SER A 63 -19.41 34.33 -11.81
C SER A 63 -19.44 32.96 -12.51
N LYS A 64 -19.94 32.88 -13.75
CA LYS A 64 -20.09 31.58 -14.44
C LYS A 64 -18.76 30.92 -14.83
N SER A 65 -17.81 31.68 -15.39
CA SER A 65 -16.50 31.14 -15.78
C SER A 65 -15.64 30.79 -14.56
N ASN A 66 -15.74 31.58 -13.49
CA ASN A 66 -15.02 31.32 -12.25
C ASN A 66 -15.65 30.16 -11.48
N GLU A 67 -16.98 30.06 -11.40
CA GLU A 67 -17.69 28.92 -10.83
C GLU A 67 -17.36 27.63 -11.58
N GLU A 68 -17.29 27.65 -12.92
CA GLU A 68 -16.92 26.48 -13.72
C GLU A 68 -15.46 26.06 -13.47
N LYS A 69 -14.54 27.01 -13.34
CA LYS A 69 -13.14 26.74 -12.94
C LYS A 69 -13.06 26.15 -11.53
N ILE A 70 -13.77 26.73 -10.55
CA ILE A 70 -13.82 26.24 -9.17
C ILE A 70 -14.39 24.82 -9.14
N ARG A 71 -15.49 24.55 -9.86
CA ARG A 71 -16.08 23.22 -9.99
C ARG A 71 -15.10 22.22 -10.61
N LYS A 72 -14.37 22.62 -11.66
CA LYS A 72 -13.38 21.77 -12.32
C LYS A 72 -12.22 21.43 -11.37
N LEU A 73 -11.68 22.41 -10.66
CA LEU A 73 -10.62 22.20 -9.68
C LEU A 73 -11.09 21.31 -8.52
N ALA A 74 -12.29 21.56 -7.99
CA ALA A 74 -12.88 20.72 -6.94
C ALA A 74 -13.05 19.27 -7.40
N LYS A 75 -13.51 19.05 -8.64
CA LYS A 75 -13.61 17.73 -9.24
C LYS A 75 -12.24 17.06 -9.38
N GLN A 76 -11.23 17.76 -9.90
CA GLN A 76 -9.87 17.23 -10.05
C GLN A 76 -9.26 16.83 -8.70
N SER A 77 -9.44 17.64 -7.67
CA SER A 77 -8.98 17.32 -6.31
C SER A 77 -9.69 16.09 -5.74
N LEU A 78 -10.99 15.95 -5.99
CA LEU A 78 -11.77 14.79 -5.55
C LEU A 78 -11.35 13.53 -6.30
N ASP A 79 -11.20 13.59 -7.62
CA ASP A 79 -10.76 12.47 -8.45
C ASP A 79 -9.36 11.99 -8.02
N LYS A 80 -8.44 12.93 -7.74
CA LYS A 80 -7.12 12.63 -7.15
C LYS A 80 -7.25 11.91 -5.81
N TYR A 81 -8.06 12.45 -4.90
CA TYR A 81 -8.27 11.82 -3.58
C TYR A 81 -8.82 10.39 -3.71
N ILE A 82 -9.86 10.18 -4.53
CA ILE A 82 -10.48 8.86 -4.73
C ILE A 82 -9.44 7.87 -5.24
N HIS A 83 -8.69 8.23 -6.29
CA HIS A 83 -7.65 7.37 -6.85
C HIS A 83 -6.65 6.88 -5.79
N TYR A 84 -6.06 7.80 -5.03
CA TYR A 84 -5.06 7.47 -4.03
C TYR A 84 -5.65 6.72 -2.83
N TYR A 85 -6.86 7.09 -2.40
CA TYR A 85 -7.54 6.44 -1.29
C TYR A 85 -7.91 4.99 -1.61
N GLU A 86 -8.49 4.72 -2.79
CA GLU A 86 -8.85 3.36 -3.22
C GLU A 86 -7.63 2.43 -3.24
N ARG A 87 -6.49 2.94 -3.72
CA ARG A 87 -5.24 2.18 -3.74
C ARG A 87 -4.66 1.97 -2.33
N TRP A 88 -4.74 2.97 -1.46
CA TRP A 88 -4.33 2.86 -0.07
C TRP A 88 -5.14 1.80 0.68
N ILE A 89 -6.48 1.87 0.60
CA ILE A 89 -7.37 0.94 1.30
C ILE A 89 -7.30 -0.46 0.68
N GLY A 90 -7.18 -0.56 -0.65
CA GLY A 90 -6.99 -1.82 -1.36
C GLY A 90 -5.75 -2.58 -0.87
N ASN A 91 -4.61 -1.88 -0.76
CA ASN A 91 -3.38 -2.48 -0.24
C ASN A 91 -3.47 -2.84 1.26
N HIS A 92 -4.16 -2.03 2.07
CA HIS A 92 -4.43 -2.36 3.47
C HIS A 92 -5.24 -3.65 3.62
N ASN A 93 -6.33 -3.78 2.87
CA ASN A 93 -7.19 -4.95 2.90
C ASN A 93 -6.49 -6.19 2.35
N SER A 94 -5.77 -6.06 1.24
CA SER A 94 -4.98 -7.16 0.67
C SER A 94 -3.88 -7.63 1.62
N ARG A 95 -3.24 -6.72 2.37
CA ARG A 95 -2.30 -7.12 3.44
C ARG A 95 -2.97 -7.94 4.54
N LYS A 96 -4.14 -7.50 5.02
CA LYS A 96 -4.90 -8.25 6.03
C LYS A 96 -5.23 -9.66 5.54
N LYS A 97 -5.65 -9.79 4.29
CA LYS A 97 -5.89 -11.09 3.66
C LYS A 97 -4.63 -11.95 3.64
N ALA A 98 -3.50 -11.43 3.13
CA ALA A 98 -2.25 -12.17 3.08
C ALA A 98 -1.77 -12.66 4.47
N LEU A 99 -2.01 -11.88 5.53
CA LEU A 99 -1.73 -12.30 6.90
C LEU A 99 -2.62 -13.47 7.35
N ALA A 100 -3.92 -13.41 7.04
CA ALA A 100 -4.85 -14.52 7.29
C ALA A 100 -4.46 -15.78 6.50
N ASP A 101 -4.03 -15.62 5.23
CA ASP A 101 -3.58 -16.73 4.39
C ASP A 101 -2.32 -17.41 4.96
N ILE A 102 -1.43 -16.66 5.62
CA ILE A 102 -0.27 -17.24 6.33
C ILE A 102 -0.74 -18.13 7.50
N GLU A 103 -1.70 -17.65 8.30
CA GLU A 103 -2.25 -18.43 9.41
C GLU A 103 -2.96 -19.69 8.90
N GLU A 104 -3.74 -19.57 7.83
CA GLU A 104 -4.42 -20.70 7.21
C GLU A 104 -3.42 -21.71 6.61
N LEU A 105 -2.37 -21.23 5.93
CA LEU A 105 -1.31 -22.06 5.39
C LEU A 105 -0.69 -22.92 6.50
N GLN A 106 -0.34 -22.30 7.62
CA GLN A 106 0.31 -22.97 8.75
C GLN A 106 -0.59 -24.01 9.43
N THR A 107 -1.89 -23.76 9.48
CA THR A 107 -2.83 -24.60 10.24
C THR A 107 -3.48 -25.70 9.41
N LYS A 108 -3.63 -25.52 8.09
CA LYS A 108 -4.44 -26.42 7.25
C LYS A 108 -3.74 -26.95 6.00
N HIS A 109 -2.93 -26.13 5.34
CA HIS A 109 -2.44 -26.47 3.99
C HIS A 109 -1.07 -27.14 3.98
N LEU A 110 -0.17 -26.78 4.90
CA LEU A 110 1.19 -27.35 4.93
C LEU A 110 1.19 -28.88 5.11
N GLU A 111 0.40 -29.42 6.03
CA GLU A 111 0.31 -30.87 6.24
C GLU A 111 -0.22 -31.60 5.01
N LYS A 112 -1.26 -31.05 4.37
CA LYS A 112 -1.82 -31.60 3.14
C LYS A 112 -0.80 -31.61 2.00
N LEU A 113 -0.06 -30.52 1.81
CA LEU A 113 0.98 -30.41 0.78
C LEU A 113 2.14 -31.38 1.05
N ARG A 114 2.52 -31.55 2.31
CA ARG A 114 3.52 -32.53 2.73
C ARG A 114 3.12 -33.94 2.31
N ASP A 115 1.87 -34.31 2.56
CA ASP A 115 1.37 -35.66 2.30
C ASP A 115 1.17 -35.94 0.79
N ILE A 116 0.90 -34.90 -0.01
CA ILE A 116 0.78 -35.00 -1.48
C ILE A 116 2.16 -35.11 -2.14
N HIS A 117 3.10 -34.25 -1.75
CA HIS A 117 4.40 -34.11 -2.42
C HIS A 117 5.52 -34.91 -1.73
N TYR A 118 5.22 -35.61 -0.64
CA TYR A 118 6.16 -36.42 0.14
C TYR A 118 7.45 -35.66 0.52
N CYS A 119 7.28 -34.39 0.91
CA CYS A 119 8.38 -33.49 1.25
C CYS A 119 8.41 -33.15 2.74
N THR A 120 9.42 -32.41 3.18
CA THR A 120 9.53 -31.93 4.57
C THR A 120 8.88 -30.56 4.74
N MET A 121 8.51 -30.20 5.98
CA MET A 121 8.01 -28.85 6.29
C MET A 121 8.97 -27.74 5.84
N SER A 122 10.28 -27.98 5.98
CA SER A 122 11.31 -27.03 5.54
C SER A 122 11.29 -26.82 4.02
N GLN A 123 10.95 -27.84 3.23
CA GLN A 123 10.84 -27.71 1.77
C GLN A 123 9.58 -26.95 1.33
N LEU A 124 8.61 -26.74 2.23
CA LEU A 124 7.40 -25.95 1.97
C LEU A 124 7.49 -24.51 2.49
N GLN A 125 8.57 -24.17 3.20
CA GLN A 125 8.76 -22.87 3.83
C GLN A 125 8.72 -21.71 2.82
N PHE A 126 9.11 -21.96 1.56
CA PHE A 126 9.09 -20.95 0.50
C PHE A 126 7.70 -20.32 0.29
N ILE A 127 6.61 -21.06 0.50
CA ILE A 127 5.24 -20.55 0.33
C ILE A 127 4.95 -19.50 1.40
N LYS A 128 5.32 -19.79 2.65
CA LYS A 128 5.18 -18.86 3.76
C LYS A 128 6.04 -17.62 3.54
N ASP A 129 7.29 -17.80 3.11
CA ASP A 129 8.21 -16.68 2.85
C ASP A 129 7.68 -15.75 1.75
N ALA A 130 7.07 -16.33 0.71
CA ALA A 130 6.42 -15.59 -0.36
C ALA A 130 5.19 -14.80 0.13
N LEU A 131 4.31 -15.40 0.93
CA LEU A 131 3.15 -14.69 1.51
C LEU A 131 3.57 -13.58 2.47
N VAL A 132 4.60 -13.80 3.28
CA VAL A 132 5.19 -12.75 4.14
C VAL A 132 5.72 -11.61 3.27
N GLN A 133 6.42 -11.93 2.17
CA GLN A 133 6.90 -10.94 1.23
C GLN A 133 5.72 -10.15 0.63
N VAL A 134 4.63 -10.81 0.23
CA VAL A 134 3.41 -10.14 -0.26
C VAL A 134 2.87 -9.16 0.79
N ALA A 135 2.70 -9.60 2.03
CA ALA A 135 2.17 -8.77 3.12
C ALA A 135 3.03 -7.51 3.38
N GLU A 136 4.35 -7.64 3.34
CA GLU A 136 5.27 -6.51 3.49
C GLU A 136 5.26 -5.57 2.28
N CYS A 137 5.19 -6.11 1.06
CA CYS A 137 5.08 -5.32 -0.15
C CYS A 137 3.78 -4.50 -0.17
N ARG A 138 2.65 -5.08 0.24
CA ARG A 138 1.37 -4.37 0.40
C ARG A 138 1.46 -3.23 1.41
N ARG A 139 2.21 -3.42 2.51
CA ARG A 139 2.47 -2.36 3.49
C ARG A 139 3.21 -1.19 2.84
N ILE A 140 4.24 -1.46 2.05
CA ILE A 140 5.00 -0.43 1.33
C ILE A 140 4.12 0.26 0.29
N LEU A 141 3.35 -0.49 -0.52
CA LEU A 141 2.46 0.10 -1.53
C LEU A 141 1.42 1.03 -0.91
N LYS A 142 0.73 0.60 0.15
CA LYS A 142 -0.23 1.43 0.90
C LYS A 142 0.37 2.80 1.20
N TRP A 143 1.57 2.82 1.73
CA TRP A 143 2.26 4.04 2.13
C TRP A 143 2.85 4.82 0.95
N SER A 144 3.27 4.16 -0.13
CA SER A 144 3.68 4.83 -1.36
C SER A 144 2.52 5.60 -2.02
N TYR A 145 1.28 5.08 -1.96
CA TYR A 145 0.12 5.83 -2.42
C TYR A 145 -0.20 7.03 -1.52
N ALA A 146 -0.03 6.89 -0.21
CA ALA A 146 -0.10 8.06 0.67
C ALA A 146 0.96 9.09 0.25
N TYR A 147 2.22 8.68 0.03
CA TYR A 147 3.29 9.57 -0.45
C TYR A 147 2.93 10.28 -1.76
N GLY A 148 2.48 9.53 -2.78
CA GLY A 148 2.11 10.06 -4.09
C GLY A 148 0.99 11.11 -4.02
N TYR A 149 0.01 10.94 -3.10
CA TYR A 149 -1.06 11.93 -2.92
C TYR A 149 -0.53 13.31 -2.51
N TYR A 150 0.49 13.35 -1.65
CA TYR A 150 1.16 14.58 -1.19
C TYR A 150 2.32 15.01 -2.10
N PHE A 151 2.58 14.29 -3.19
CA PHE A 151 3.70 14.60 -4.07
C PHE A 151 3.50 15.98 -4.73
N PRO A 152 4.53 16.84 -4.71
CA PRO A 152 4.37 18.20 -5.19
C PRO A 152 4.34 18.25 -6.72
N GLU A 153 3.39 18.99 -7.28
CA GLU A 153 3.14 19.06 -8.74
C GLU A 153 4.22 19.83 -9.52
N ASN A 154 5.10 20.54 -8.81
CA ASN A 154 6.20 21.30 -9.41
C ASN A 154 7.47 20.45 -9.70
N GLU A 155 7.46 19.15 -9.39
CA GLU A 155 8.57 18.23 -9.66
C GLU A 155 8.15 17.07 -10.60
N PRO A 156 7.66 17.35 -11.82
CA PRO A 156 7.04 16.34 -12.69
C PRO A 156 7.98 15.17 -13.05
N ALA A 157 9.27 15.43 -13.29
CA ALA A 157 10.24 14.37 -13.60
C ALA A 157 10.42 13.38 -12.44
N LYS A 158 10.40 13.86 -11.19
CA LYS A 158 10.47 12.97 -10.01
C LYS A 158 9.17 12.20 -9.81
N ASN A 159 8.02 12.83 -10.11
CA ASN A 159 6.74 12.14 -10.06
C ASN A 159 6.68 11.00 -11.09
N GLU A 160 7.10 11.25 -12.34
CA GLU A 160 7.18 10.22 -13.39
C GLU A 160 8.13 9.08 -12.99
N PHE A 161 9.30 9.42 -12.43
CA PHE A 161 10.23 8.41 -11.92
C PHE A 161 9.62 7.58 -10.78
N PHE A 162 8.95 8.24 -9.83
CA PHE A 162 8.25 7.57 -8.73
C PHE A 162 7.14 6.63 -9.23
N GLU A 163 6.28 7.10 -10.13
CA GLU A 163 5.20 6.29 -10.72
C GLU A 163 5.76 5.08 -11.47
N TYR A 164 6.88 5.26 -12.19
CA TYR A 164 7.57 4.17 -12.88
C TYR A 164 8.07 3.09 -11.90
N ILE A 165 8.85 3.46 -10.88
CA ILE A 165 9.38 2.48 -9.92
C ILE A 165 8.28 1.84 -9.07
N GLN A 166 7.21 2.57 -8.76
CA GLN A 166 6.04 2.06 -8.05
C GLN A 166 5.30 1.03 -8.92
N GLY A 167 5.07 1.34 -10.20
CA GLY A 167 4.40 0.46 -11.15
C GLY A 167 5.16 -0.84 -11.38
N GLU A 168 6.48 -0.77 -11.53
CA GLU A 168 7.34 -1.96 -11.65
C GLU A 168 7.25 -2.86 -10.40
N ALA A 169 7.24 -2.25 -9.20
CA ALA A 169 7.10 -2.98 -7.95
C ALA A 169 5.70 -3.62 -7.82
N GLU A 170 4.63 -2.90 -8.14
CA GLU A 170 3.25 -3.39 -8.10
C GLU A 170 3.05 -4.55 -9.07
N MET A 171 3.52 -4.43 -10.31
CA MET A 171 3.44 -5.51 -11.30
C MET A 171 4.13 -6.80 -10.80
N ASN A 172 5.33 -6.69 -10.24
CA ASN A 172 6.04 -7.86 -9.72
C ASN A 172 5.38 -8.43 -8.46
N LEU A 173 4.75 -7.60 -7.63
CA LEU A 173 3.94 -8.07 -6.51
C LEU A 173 2.75 -8.89 -6.98
N GLU A 174 1.98 -8.43 -7.97
CA GLU A 174 0.82 -9.17 -8.46
C GLU A 174 1.20 -10.52 -9.07
N ARG A 175 2.35 -10.61 -9.75
CA ARG A 175 2.88 -11.88 -10.27
C ARG A 175 3.23 -12.87 -9.17
N LEU A 176 3.89 -12.40 -8.10
CA LEU A 176 4.19 -13.24 -6.94
C LEU A 176 2.89 -13.68 -6.25
N HIS A 177 1.99 -12.74 -5.99
CA HIS A 177 0.72 -12.96 -5.32
C HIS A 177 -0.15 -13.99 -6.06
N GLY A 178 -0.29 -13.85 -7.39
CA GLY A 178 -1.01 -14.82 -8.21
C GLY A 178 -0.39 -16.22 -8.17
N SER A 179 0.95 -16.32 -8.08
CA SER A 179 1.64 -17.62 -7.97
C SER A 179 1.36 -18.33 -6.64
N VAL A 180 1.18 -17.58 -5.54
CA VAL A 180 0.90 -18.19 -4.21
C VAL A 180 -0.58 -18.37 -3.91
N GLU A 181 -1.48 -17.57 -4.50
CA GLU A 181 -2.93 -17.77 -4.33
C GLU A 181 -3.52 -18.75 -5.36
N GLN A 182 -3.22 -18.55 -6.64
CA GLN A 182 -3.93 -19.25 -7.71
C GLN A 182 -3.22 -20.55 -8.12
N GLU A 183 -1.90 -20.50 -8.30
CA GLU A 183 -1.15 -21.67 -8.75
C GLU A 183 -0.97 -22.71 -7.64
N LEU A 184 -0.86 -22.30 -6.37
CA LEU A 184 -0.77 -23.22 -5.24
C LEU A 184 -1.98 -24.18 -5.16
N SER A 185 -3.17 -23.68 -5.49
CA SER A 185 -4.40 -24.49 -5.50
C SER A 185 -4.31 -25.68 -6.46
N LYS A 186 -3.57 -25.55 -7.58
CA LYS A 186 -3.35 -26.62 -8.58
C LYS A 186 -2.48 -27.75 -8.04
N HIS A 187 -1.58 -27.43 -7.10
CA HIS A 187 -0.70 -28.41 -6.45
C HIS A 187 -1.30 -29.02 -5.18
N SER A 188 -2.56 -28.70 -4.87
CA SER A 188 -3.30 -29.22 -3.72
C SER A 188 -4.12 -30.49 -4.03
N SER A 189 -4.03 -31.01 -5.27
CA SER A 189 -4.58 -32.31 -5.69
C SER A 189 -3.46 -33.32 -6.01
N LYS A 190 -3.76 -34.62 -5.91
CA LYS A 190 -2.79 -35.72 -6.15
C LYS A 190 -2.44 -35.94 -7.62
N GLU A 191 -2.98 -35.13 -8.53
CA GLU A 191 -2.88 -35.33 -9.98
C GLU A 191 -1.66 -34.65 -10.59
N ALA A 192 -0.98 -33.76 -9.85
CA ALA A 192 0.19 -33.04 -10.32
C ALA A 192 1.48 -33.90 -10.24
N PRO A 193 2.24 -34.05 -11.34
CA PRO A 193 3.56 -34.69 -11.33
C PRO A 193 4.54 -34.01 -10.35
N PRO A 194 5.41 -34.76 -9.63
CA PRO A 194 6.38 -34.18 -8.70
C PRO A 194 7.35 -33.16 -9.33
N THR A 195 7.65 -33.31 -10.62
CA THR A 195 8.50 -32.38 -11.40
C THR A 195 7.85 -31.00 -11.57
N GLU A 196 6.52 -30.94 -11.66
CA GLU A 196 5.78 -29.67 -11.72
C GLU A 196 5.88 -28.92 -10.40
N PHE A 197 5.77 -29.61 -9.26
CA PHE A 197 5.90 -28.98 -7.95
C PHE A 197 7.31 -28.42 -7.69
N THR A 198 8.35 -29.13 -8.16
CA THR A 198 9.74 -28.64 -8.08
C THR A 198 9.94 -27.39 -8.94
N SER A 199 9.35 -27.35 -10.12
CA SER A 199 9.42 -26.18 -11.01
C SER A 199 8.65 -24.99 -10.41
N TYR A 200 7.49 -25.27 -9.81
CA TYR A 200 6.69 -24.29 -9.09
C TYR A 200 7.45 -23.67 -7.91
N SER A 201 8.08 -24.50 -7.06
CA SER A 201 8.82 -24.01 -5.90
C SER A 201 9.99 -23.12 -6.30
N ALA A 202 10.76 -23.50 -7.32
CA ALA A 202 11.82 -22.67 -7.88
C ALA A 202 11.29 -21.32 -8.38
N LYS A 203 10.20 -21.32 -9.16
CA LYS A 203 9.54 -20.09 -9.64
C LYS A 203 9.12 -19.16 -8.50
N VAL A 204 8.46 -19.68 -7.47
CA VAL A 204 7.99 -18.84 -6.34
C VAL A 204 9.16 -18.26 -5.55
N VAL A 205 10.23 -19.05 -5.35
CA VAL A 205 11.45 -18.56 -4.69
C VAL A 205 12.08 -17.42 -5.50
N ASP A 206 12.18 -17.56 -6.82
CA ASP A 206 12.79 -16.53 -7.66
C ASP A 206 11.92 -15.27 -7.75
N LEU A 207 10.60 -15.42 -7.91
CA LEU A 207 9.68 -14.29 -7.85
C LEU A 207 9.76 -13.56 -6.51
N THR A 208 9.86 -14.29 -5.40
CA THR A 208 10.00 -13.70 -4.06
C THR A 208 11.25 -12.82 -3.96
N LYS A 209 12.39 -13.29 -4.48
CA LYS A 209 13.65 -12.54 -4.51
C LYS A 209 13.54 -11.30 -5.40
N VAL A 210 13.00 -11.47 -6.61
CA VAL A 210 12.84 -10.38 -7.59
C VAL A 210 11.91 -9.30 -7.04
N THR A 211 10.73 -9.66 -6.54
CA THR A 211 9.79 -8.72 -5.92
C THR A 211 10.44 -7.99 -4.76
N ARG A 212 11.20 -8.68 -3.88
CA ARG A 212 11.95 -8.02 -2.81
C ARG A 212 12.90 -6.94 -3.33
N ALA A 213 13.65 -7.22 -4.39
CA ALA A 213 14.59 -6.26 -4.98
C ALA A 213 13.88 -5.01 -5.51
N TYR A 214 12.75 -5.16 -6.20
CA TYR A 214 11.94 -4.01 -6.65
C TYR A 214 11.46 -3.14 -5.48
N PHE A 215 10.99 -3.76 -4.40
CA PHE A 215 10.53 -3.02 -3.21
C PHE A 215 11.68 -2.39 -2.42
N GLN A 216 12.87 -2.98 -2.41
CA GLN A 216 14.08 -2.36 -1.86
C GLN A 216 14.48 -1.13 -2.68
N ASN A 217 14.41 -1.21 -4.01
CA ASN A 217 14.68 -0.08 -4.89
C ASN A 217 13.66 1.05 -4.67
N LEU A 218 12.37 0.73 -4.61
CA LEU A 218 11.31 1.70 -4.30
C LEU A 218 11.55 2.36 -2.93
N GLY A 219 11.81 1.58 -1.89
CA GLY A 219 12.08 2.10 -0.55
C GLY A 219 13.32 2.99 -0.49
N THR A 220 14.39 2.62 -1.20
CA THR A 220 15.63 3.41 -1.28
C THR A 220 15.42 4.72 -2.02
N ALA A 221 14.71 4.69 -3.16
CA ALA A 221 14.36 5.88 -3.92
C ALA A 221 13.53 6.86 -3.07
N LEU A 222 12.53 6.36 -2.34
CA LEU A 222 11.73 7.18 -1.43
C LEU A 222 12.56 7.77 -0.27
N ALA A 223 13.44 6.98 0.34
CA ALA A 223 14.30 7.43 1.44
C ALA A 223 15.28 8.53 1.02
N ASN A 224 15.77 8.47 -0.22
CA ASN A 224 16.68 9.46 -0.78
C ASN A 224 15.95 10.68 -1.39
N GLY A 225 14.62 10.71 -1.37
CA GLY A 225 13.84 11.82 -1.92
C GLY A 225 13.84 11.86 -3.45
N LEU A 226 13.94 10.68 -4.09
CA LEU A 226 13.90 10.49 -5.55
C LEU A 226 15.00 11.28 -6.29
N THR A 227 16.16 11.44 -5.66
CA THR A 227 17.34 11.97 -6.34
C THR A 227 18.04 10.84 -7.08
N ASP A 228 18.42 11.07 -8.34
CA ASP A 228 19.31 10.15 -9.06
C ASP A 228 20.57 9.95 -8.23
N GLY A 229 20.84 8.70 -7.87
CA GLY A 229 22.09 8.31 -7.25
C GLY A 229 23.20 8.37 -8.28
N ASN A 230 23.83 9.53 -8.42
CA ASN A 230 25.19 9.65 -8.97
C ASN A 230 26.22 9.49 -7.84
#